data_AF-A0A966K666-F1
#
_entry.id   AF-A0A966K666-F1
#
_cell.length_a   1.000
_cell.length_b   1.000
_cell.length_c   1.000
_cell.angle_alpha   90.00
_cell.angle_beta   90.00
_cell.angle_gamma   90.00
#
_symmetry.space_group_name_H-M   'P 1'
#
loop_
_entity.id
_entity.type
_entity.pdbx_description
1 polymer ?
#
loop_
_entity_poly.entity_id
_entity_poly.type
_entity_poly.pdbx_seq_one_letter_code
_entity_poly.pdbx_strand_id
1 'polypeptide(L)'
;MVKLTAAATASIPRIVIFALTIVYGLAGLFGRDPWKNEDSIGFGVMWHLHTGSWQDWLIPSLSGREQSMGAPLPYWLGASFMDLFGSWIGDTNAARLYSALCFFGAAIAIWYACYLLGRRKEVQPMSFALGGQPNTRDYGMTLADGALLIFLACVGLAQRTHETTPMMAQLMGLSIVMYGTIRGLDKPWQGGAWTGFGLVLLGLSSNWALTALIAIAIASAVFFCKVKLQVQWTLSSLAIAIVGIGIWPMLWQLFAVSPSTQELAL
;
A
#
# COMPACT_ATOMS: atom_id res chain seq x y z
N MET A 1 27.61 5.56 16.75
CA MET A 1 27.94 4.78 15.54
C MET A 1 28.02 3.31 15.93
N VAL A 2 27.29 2.42 15.24
CA VAL A 2 27.21 0.99 15.59
C VAL A 2 28.44 0.25 15.06
N LYS A 3 29.01 -0.64 15.88
CA LYS A 3 30.09 -1.56 15.49
C LYS A 3 29.45 -2.88 15.07
N LEU A 4 29.67 -3.31 13.82
CA LEU A 4 29.02 -4.50 13.27
C LEU A 4 29.99 -5.21 12.33
N THR A 5 30.20 -6.51 12.53
CA THR A 5 31.08 -7.34 11.70
C THR A 5 30.33 -7.89 10.50
N ALA A 6 31.03 -8.21 9.41
CA ALA A 6 30.43 -8.81 8.22
C ALA A 6 29.73 -10.15 8.50
N ALA A 7 30.23 -10.92 9.47
CA ALA A 7 29.59 -12.16 9.92
C ALA A 7 28.22 -11.91 10.56
N ALA A 8 28.01 -10.77 11.23
CA ALA A 8 26.74 -10.41 11.86
C ALA A 8 25.69 -9.93 10.85
N THR A 9 26.06 -9.67 9.59
CA THR A 9 25.13 -9.40 8.48
C THR A 9 24.98 -10.60 7.55
N ALA A 10 25.26 -11.82 8.04
CA ALA A 10 24.99 -13.03 7.28
C ALA A 10 23.52 -13.04 6.86
N SER A 11 23.27 -13.05 5.54
CA SER A 11 21.93 -12.93 5.02
C SER A 11 21.11 -14.16 5.39
N ILE A 12 19.90 -13.96 5.89
CA ILE A 12 18.91 -15.02 5.96
C ILE A 12 18.69 -15.60 4.55
N PRO A 13 18.63 -16.94 4.39
CA PRO A 13 18.36 -17.54 3.08
C PRO A 13 17.09 -16.94 2.48
N ARG A 14 17.19 -16.39 1.26
CA ARG A 14 16.09 -15.63 0.62
C ARG A 14 14.82 -16.46 0.49
N ILE A 15 14.97 -17.76 0.27
CA ILE A 15 13.88 -18.73 0.20
C ILE A 15 13.06 -18.72 1.49
N VAL A 16 13.69 -18.61 2.66
CA VAL A 16 12.98 -18.58 3.95
C VAL A 16 12.13 -17.33 4.07
N ILE A 17 12.67 -16.17 3.70
CA ILE A 17 11.92 -14.90 3.73
C ILE A 17 10.73 -14.97 2.76
N PHE A 18 10.96 -15.37 1.50
CA PHE A 18 9.89 -15.50 0.52
C PHE A 18 8.82 -16.50 0.96
N ALA A 19 9.22 -17.68 1.45
CA ALA A 19 8.30 -18.68 1.94
C ALA A 19 7.47 -18.16 3.11
N LEU A 20 8.10 -17.51 4.10
CA LEU A 20 7.39 -16.91 5.23
C LEU A 20 6.39 -15.84 4.79
N THR A 21 6.79 -14.94 3.88
CA THR A 21 5.88 -13.89 3.37
C THR A 21 4.73 -14.48 2.58
N ILE A 22 4.98 -15.48 1.72
CA ILE A 22 3.94 -16.16 0.93
C ILE A 22 2.97 -16.91 1.84
N VAL A 23 3.49 -17.71 2.78
CA VAL A 23 2.67 -18.45 3.74
C VAL A 23 1.83 -17.48 4.57
N TYR A 24 2.42 -16.39 5.06
CA TYR A 24 1.69 -15.39 5.84
C TYR A 24 0.55 -14.72 5.05
N GLY A 25 0.81 -14.34 3.80
CA GLY A 25 -0.18 -13.61 2.99
C GLY A 25 -1.29 -14.48 2.38
N LEU A 26 -1.08 -15.80 2.27
CA LEU A 26 -2.02 -16.71 1.59
C LEU A 26 -2.67 -17.74 2.52
N ALA A 27 -2.05 -18.11 3.64
CA ALA A 27 -2.59 -19.13 4.53
C ALA A 27 -3.87 -18.62 5.20
N GLY A 28 -5.00 -19.30 4.97
CA GLY A 28 -6.31 -18.89 5.51
C GLY A 28 -7.04 -17.83 4.68
N LEU A 29 -6.49 -17.45 3.52
CA LEU A 29 -7.17 -16.57 2.56
C LEU A 29 -8.32 -17.27 1.83
N PHE A 30 -8.15 -18.56 1.53
CA PHE A 30 -9.07 -19.34 0.69
C PHE A 30 -9.92 -20.33 1.48
N GLY A 31 -11.05 -20.75 0.89
CA GLY A 31 -11.84 -21.89 1.37
C GLY A 31 -12.72 -21.61 2.59
N ARG A 32 -13.07 -20.34 2.81
CA ARG A 32 -14.00 -19.91 3.87
C ARG A 32 -14.96 -18.85 3.37
N ASP A 33 -16.15 -18.79 3.97
CA ASP A 33 -17.12 -17.72 3.70
C ASP A 33 -16.69 -16.38 4.31
N PRO A 34 -17.24 -15.25 3.82
CA PRO A 34 -16.99 -13.93 4.42
C PRO A 34 -17.32 -13.94 5.91
N TRP A 35 -16.41 -13.41 6.71
CA TRP A 35 -16.58 -13.33 8.16
C TRP A 35 -17.47 -12.14 8.56
N LYS A 36 -17.82 -12.06 9.84
CA LYS A 36 -18.70 -11.01 10.38
C LYS A 36 -18.13 -9.59 10.20
N ASN A 37 -19.04 -8.62 10.12
CA ASN A 37 -18.77 -7.18 10.09
C ASN A 37 -18.08 -6.75 8.79
N GLU A 38 -16.84 -6.26 8.85
CA GLU A 38 -16.19 -5.55 7.74
C GLU A 38 -15.85 -6.46 6.55
N ASP A 39 -15.52 -7.74 6.78
CA ASP A 39 -15.26 -8.72 5.70
C ASP A 39 -16.54 -8.95 4.87
N SER A 40 -17.68 -9.24 5.53
CA SER A 40 -18.97 -9.40 4.85
C SER A 40 -19.45 -8.13 4.13
N ILE A 41 -19.25 -6.96 4.73
CA ILE A 41 -19.64 -5.68 4.13
C ILE A 41 -18.79 -5.39 2.89
N GLY A 42 -17.46 -5.52 3.01
CA GLY A 42 -16.55 -5.29 1.90
C GLY A 42 -16.83 -6.21 0.73
N PHE A 43 -17.01 -7.51 1.01
CA PHE A 43 -17.44 -8.48 0.00
C PHE A 43 -18.79 -8.11 -0.62
N GLY A 44 -19.79 -7.71 0.18
CA GLY A 44 -21.11 -7.35 -0.32
C GLY A 44 -21.10 -6.18 -1.29
N VAL A 45 -20.25 -5.18 -1.06
CA VAL A 45 -20.06 -4.05 -2.01
C VAL A 45 -19.36 -4.53 -3.28
N MET A 46 -18.28 -5.31 -3.15
CA MET A 46 -17.57 -5.87 -4.32
C MET A 46 -18.50 -6.74 -5.17
N TRP A 47 -19.35 -7.55 -4.53
CA TRP A 47 -20.37 -8.36 -5.17
C TRP A 47 -21.42 -7.51 -5.90
N HIS A 48 -21.86 -6.41 -5.28
CA HIS A 48 -22.80 -5.49 -5.90
C HIS A 48 -22.20 -4.83 -7.15
N LEU A 49 -20.94 -4.44 -7.12
CA LEU A 49 -20.23 -3.93 -8.31
C LEU A 49 -20.12 -5.00 -9.40
N HIS A 50 -19.72 -6.21 -9.02
CA HIS A 50 -19.53 -7.34 -9.93
C HIS A 50 -20.83 -7.78 -10.62
N THR A 51 -21.95 -7.80 -9.90
CA THR A 51 -23.25 -8.24 -10.43
C THR A 51 -24.14 -7.11 -10.93
N GLY A 52 -23.80 -5.87 -10.60
CA GLY A 52 -24.56 -4.67 -10.90
C GLY A 52 -24.25 -4.07 -12.26
N SER A 53 -24.62 -2.80 -12.38
CA SER A 53 -24.40 -1.97 -13.56
C SER A 53 -23.06 -1.25 -13.49
N TRP A 54 -22.61 -0.69 -14.61
CA TRP A 54 -21.41 0.15 -14.65
C TRP A 54 -21.54 1.40 -13.76
N GLN A 55 -22.76 1.86 -13.44
CA GLN A 55 -22.97 2.99 -12.53
C GLN A 55 -22.61 2.65 -11.08
N ASP A 56 -22.77 1.38 -10.68
CA ASP A 56 -22.44 0.92 -9.33
C ASP A 56 -20.92 0.97 -9.08
N TRP A 57 -20.12 0.93 -10.15
CA TRP A 57 -18.67 1.16 -10.07
C TRP A 57 -18.34 2.63 -9.78
N LEU A 58 -19.15 3.61 -10.19
CA LEU A 58 -18.88 5.01 -9.89
C LEU A 58 -19.06 5.32 -8.41
N ILE A 59 -20.09 4.74 -7.78
CA ILE A 59 -20.46 5.01 -6.39
C ILE A 59 -20.67 3.66 -5.69
N PRO A 60 -19.62 3.09 -5.08
CA PRO A 60 -19.73 1.80 -4.44
C PRO A 60 -20.69 1.83 -3.25
N SER A 61 -21.82 1.16 -3.41
CA SER A 61 -22.89 1.05 -2.43
C SER A 61 -23.16 -0.42 -2.08
N LEU A 62 -23.83 -0.65 -0.95
CA LEU A 62 -24.29 -1.97 -0.56
C LEU A 62 -25.72 -2.16 -1.07
N SER A 63 -26.05 -3.32 -1.64
CA SER A 63 -27.41 -3.62 -2.11
C SER A 63 -28.46 -3.33 -1.03
N GLY A 64 -29.48 -2.56 -1.37
CA GLY A 64 -30.53 -2.12 -0.45
C GLY A 64 -30.16 -0.91 0.44
N ARG A 65 -29.00 -0.29 0.23
CA ARG A 65 -28.62 1.00 0.84
C ARG A 65 -28.19 2.00 -0.23
N GLU A 66 -28.67 3.23 -0.12
CA GLU A 66 -28.32 4.32 -1.04
C GLU A 66 -27.05 5.09 -0.65
N GLN A 67 -26.53 4.87 0.56
CA GLN A 67 -25.29 5.48 1.04
C GLN A 67 -24.08 4.74 0.47
N SER A 68 -23.10 5.49 -0.04
CA SER A 68 -21.85 4.87 -0.48
C SER A 68 -21.03 4.41 0.73
N MET A 69 -20.28 3.34 0.51
CA MET A 69 -19.45 2.69 1.53
C MET A 69 -18.03 3.26 1.57
N GLY A 70 -17.83 4.44 0.95
CA GLY A 70 -16.60 5.22 0.99
C GLY A 70 -15.77 5.11 -0.29
N ALA A 71 -14.47 5.33 -0.15
CA ALA A 71 -13.56 5.47 -1.26
C ALA A 71 -13.48 4.17 -2.11
N PRO A 72 -13.36 4.28 -3.45
CA PRO A 72 -13.80 3.21 -4.33
C PRO A 72 -12.75 2.14 -4.63
N LEU A 73 -11.47 2.44 -4.45
CA LEU A 73 -10.37 1.58 -4.89
C LEU A 73 -10.40 0.16 -4.32
N PRO A 74 -10.66 -0.05 -3.01
CA PRO A 74 -10.77 -1.39 -2.45
C PRO A 74 -11.83 -2.22 -3.18
N TYR A 75 -12.99 -1.62 -3.43
CA TYR A 75 -14.13 -2.28 -4.04
C TYR A 75 -13.91 -2.54 -5.54
N TRP A 76 -13.30 -1.58 -6.25
CA TRP A 76 -12.89 -1.76 -7.64
C TRP A 76 -11.93 -2.93 -7.82
N LEU A 77 -10.90 -3.01 -6.97
CA LEU A 77 -9.92 -4.10 -7.05
C LEU A 77 -10.56 -5.45 -6.74
N GLY A 78 -11.39 -5.52 -5.69
CA GLY A 78 -12.10 -6.74 -5.32
C GLY A 78 -13.06 -7.22 -6.43
N ALA A 79 -13.92 -6.34 -6.94
CA ALA A 79 -14.86 -6.66 -8.01
C ALA A 79 -14.12 -7.05 -9.31
N SER A 80 -13.05 -6.33 -9.68
CA SER A 80 -12.23 -6.69 -10.85
C SER A 80 -11.60 -8.07 -10.70
N PHE A 81 -11.18 -8.46 -9.50
CA PHE A 81 -10.67 -9.81 -9.28
C PHE A 81 -11.77 -10.88 -9.38
N MET A 82 -13.00 -10.57 -8.96
CA MET A 82 -14.15 -11.45 -9.19
C MET A 82 -14.42 -11.64 -10.68
N ASP A 83 -14.41 -10.57 -11.47
CA ASP A 83 -14.55 -10.65 -12.94
C ASP A 83 -13.46 -11.53 -13.58
N LEU A 84 -12.21 -11.39 -13.14
CA LEU A 84 -11.06 -12.07 -13.74
C LEU A 84 -10.90 -13.52 -13.29
N PHE A 85 -11.15 -13.81 -12.02
CA PHE A 85 -10.80 -15.09 -11.39
C PHE A 85 -11.98 -15.82 -10.74
N GLY A 86 -13.14 -15.18 -10.62
CA GLY A 86 -14.34 -15.74 -9.98
C GLY A 86 -14.76 -17.08 -10.57
N SER A 87 -14.71 -17.21 -11.90
CA SER A 87 -15.02 -18.47 -12.59
C SER A 87 -14.08 -19.65 -12.25
N TRP A 88 -12.87 -19.38 -11.76
CA TRP A 88 -11.84 -20.41 -11.51
C TRP A 88 -11.75 -20.80 -10.04
N ILE A 89 -11.85 -19.82 -9.14
CA ILE A 89 -11.63 -20.03 -7.70
C ILE A 89 -12.86 -19.68 -6.85
N GLY A 90 -13.95 -19.22 -7.46
CA GLY A 90 -15.14 -18.71 -6.79
C GLY A 90 -14.99 -17.25 -6.38
N ASP A 91 -16.08 -16.50 -6.49
CA ASP A 91 -16.10 -15.05 -6.29
C ASP A 91 -15.62 -14.61 -4.90
N THR A 92 -15.96 -15.39 -3.86
CA THR A 92 -15.51 -15.15 -2.49
C THR A 92 -13.99 -15.21 -2.34
N ASN A 93 -13.35 -16.17 -3.01
CA ASN A 93 -11.90 -16.31 -3.00
C ASN A 93 -11.23 -15.25 -3.88
N ALA A 94 -11.84 -14.95 -5.03
CA ALA A 94 -11.37 -13.94 -5.95
C ALA A 94 -11.36 -12.53 -5.33
N ALA A 95 -12.43 -12.14 -4.63
CA ALA A 95 -12.51 -10.86 -3.93
C ALA A 95 -11.35 -10.65 -2.94
N ARG A 96 -10.88 -11.73 -2.28
CA ARG A 96 -9.78 -11.65 -1.29
C ARG A 96 -8.39 -11.53 -1.91
N LEU A 97 -8.24 -11.76 -3.22
CA LEU A 97 -6.98 -11.48 -3.91
C LEU A 97 -6.59 -10.01 -3.80
N TYR A 98 -7.56 -9.11 -3.63
CA TYR A 98 -7.33 -7.71 -3.28
C TYR A 98 -6.47 -7.55 -2.02
N SER A 99 -6.81 -8.28 -0.95
CA SER A 99 -6.09 -8.17 0.31
C SER A 99 -4.66 -8.72 0.19
N ALA A 100 -4.51 -9.85 -0.51
CA ALA A 100 -3.19 -10.42 -0.81
C ALA A 100 -2.34 -9.44 -1.62
N LEU A 101 -2.89 -8.83 -2.68
CA LEU A 101 -2.20 -7.83 -3.49
C LEU A 101 -1.71 -6.67 -2.62
N CYS A 102 -2.58 -6.12 -1.77
CA CYS A 102 -2.23 -5.01 -0.89
C CYS A 102 -1.13 -5.39 0.10
N PHE A 103 -1.22 -6.58 0.70
CA PHE A 103 -0.23 -7.08 1.63
C PHE A 103 1.15 -7.27 0.97
N PHE A 104 1.22 -7.94 -0.18
CA PHE A 104 2.49 -8.13 -0.88
C PHE A 104 3.06 -6.80 -1.39
N GLY A 105 2.20 -5.90 -1.86
CA GLY A 105 2.60 -4.54 -2.23
C GLY A 105 3.22 -3.77 -1.06
N ALA A 106 2.59 -3.82 0.12
CA ALA A 106 3.11 -3.22 1.35
C ALA A 106 4.43 -3.86 1.77
N ALA A 107 4.52 -5.19 1.81
CA ALA A 107 5.72 -5.93 2.18
C ALA A 107 6.92 -5.58 1.28
N ILE A 108 6.71 -5.54 -0.04
CA ILE A 108 7.73 -5.14 -1.01
C ILE A 108 8.15 -3.69 -0.80
N ALA A 109 7.19 -2.78 -0.64
CA ALA A 109 7.48 -1.36 -0.43
C ALA A 109 8.28 -1.12 0.86
N ILE A 110 7.90 -1.75 1.98
CA ILE A 110 8.62 -1.68 3.26
C ILE A 110 10.03 -2.24 3.11
N TRP A 111 10.18 -3.42 2.48
CA TRP A 111 11.48 -4.04 2.28
C TRP A 111 12.40 -3.12 1.46
N TYR A 112 11.92 -2.57 0.34
CA TYR A 112 12.72 -1.68 -0.50
C TYR A 112 13.00 -0.32 0.15
N ALA A 113 12.06 0.23 0.93
CA ALA A 113 12.25 1.44 1.71
C ALA A 113 13.43 1.27 2.69
N CYS A 114 13.40 0.23 3.51
CA CYS A 114 14.46 -0.07 4.47
C CYS A 114 15.78 -0.46 3.80
N TYR A 115 15.73 -1.19 2.67
CA TYR A 115 16.91 -1.53 1.89
C TYR A 115 17.63 -0.28 1.36
N LEU A 116 16.90 0.66 0.76
CA LEU A 116 17.49 1.90 0.25
C LEU A 116 18.01 2.79 1.38
N LEU A 117 17.24 2.93 2.47
CA LEU A 117 17.66 3.71 3.62
C LEU A 117 18.92 3.13 4.26
N GLY A 118 18.97 1.81 4.44
CA GLY A 118 20.12 1.09 4.99
C GLY A 118 21.40 1.20 4.14
N ARG A 119 21.30 1.61 2.87
CA ARG A 119 22.44 1.83 1.97
C ARG A 119 22.97 3.26 1.98
N ARG A 120 22.32 4.16 2.70
CA ARG A 120 22.73 5.56 2.84
C ARG A 120 24.02 5.67 3.65
N LYS A 121 24.90 6.60 3.27
CA LYS A 121 26.23 6.79 3.90
C LYS A 121 26.10 7.17 5.37
N GLU A 122 25.03 7.89 5.69
CA GLU A 122 24.70 8.45 6.99
C GLU A 122 24.40 7.37 8.04
N VAL A 123 24.00 6.16 7.63
CA VAL A 123 23.62 5.06 8.53
C VAL A 123 24.56 3.86 8.46
N GLN A 124 25.66 3.96 7.70
CA GLN A 124 26.62 2.86 7.58
C GLN A 124 27.33 2.57 8.92
N PRO A 125 27.66 1.30 9.21
CA PRO A 125 28.47 0.96 10.37
C PRO A 125 29.87 1.57 10.27
N MET A 126 30.50 1.74 11.43
CA MET A 126 31.85 2.30 11.52
C MET A 126 32.86 1.40 10.76
N SER A 127 33.79 2.01 10.02
CA SER A 127 34.88 1.25 9.41
C SER A 127 35.89 0.79 10.46
N PHE A 128 36.30 -0.47 10.40
CA PHE A 128 37.36 -0.98 11.26
C PHE A 128 38.73 -0.78 10.62
N ALA A 129 39.76 -0.56 11.46
CA ALA A 129 41.13 -0.31 11.01
C ALA A 129 41.74 -1.47 10.19
N LEU A 130 41.27 -2.70 10.42
CA LEU A 130 41.75 -3.93 9.77
C LEU A 130 40.76 -4.48 8.73
N GLY A 131 39.69 -3.74 8.42
CA GLY A 131 38.56 -4.25 7.63
C GLY A 131 37.66 -5.22 8.42
N GLY A 132 36.67 -5.80 7.75
CA GLY A 132 35.71 -6.74 8.36
C GLY A 132 34.33 -6.15 8.70
N GLN A 133 34.09 -4.87 8.37
CA GLN A 133 32.75 -4.29 8.35
C GLN A 133 31.93 -4.84 7.17
N PRO A 134 30.59 -4.92 7.29
CA PRO A 134 29.74 -5.37 6.20
C PRO A 134 29.75 -4.40 5.02
N ASN A 135 29.51 -4.92 3.82
CA ASN A 135 29.28 -4.08 2.65
C ASN A 135 27.92 -3.38 2.80
N THR A 136 27.80 -2.20 2.19
CA THR A 136 26.60 -1.36 2.18
C THR A 136 25.36 -2.12 1.70
N ARG A 137 25.53 -3.01 0.71
CA ARG A 137 24.43 -3.86 0.22
C ARG A 137 23.96 -4.85 1.28
N ASP A 138 24.88 -5.57 1.91
CA ASP A 138 24.55 -6.66 2.84
C ASP A 138 23.93 -6.10 4.13
N TYR A 139 24.44 -4.96 4.60
CA TYR A 139 23.84 -4.23 5.71
C TYR A 139 22.41 -3.75 5.37
N GLY A 140 22.21 -3.15 4.19
CA GLY A 140 20.88 -2.74 3.73
C GLY A 140 19.91 -3.91 3.60
N MET A 141 20.36 -5.06 3.07
CA MET A 141 19.54 -6.27 2.97
C MET A 141 19.17 -6.81 4.36
N THR A 142 20.10 -6.80 5.31
CA THR A 142 19.86 -7.23 6.69
C THR A 142 18.80 -6.35 7.37
N LEU A 143 18.87 -5.03 7.20
CA LEU A 143 17.87 -4.10 7.72
C LEU A 143 16.49 -4.30 7.07
N ALA A 144 16.45 -4.52 5.76
CA ALA A 144 15.22 -4.78 5.04
C ALA A 144 14.55 -6.09 5.45
N ASP A 145 15.34 -7.14 5.65
CA ASP A 145 14.88 -8.44 6.13
C ASP A 145 14.32 -8.31 7.56
N GLY A 146 15.02 -7.60 8.44
CA GLY A 146 14.53 -7.30 9.79
C GLY A 146 13.23 -6.51 9.78
N ALA A 147 13.12 -5.47 8.95
CA ALA A 147 11.91 -4.67 8.83
C ALA A 147 10.71 -5.50 8.32
N LEU A 148 10.93 -6.37 7.33
CA LEU A 148 9.91 -7.27 6.83
C LEU A 148 9.47 -8.28 7.90
N LEU A 149 10.40 -8.87 8.66
CA LEU A 149 10.06 -9.79 9.74
C LEU A 149 9.28 -9.09 10.87
N ILE A 150 9.64 -7.85 11.22
CA ILE A 150 8.88 -7.02 12.17
C ILE A 150 7.47 -6.76 11.64
N PHE A 151 7.34 -6.44 10.35
CA PHE A 151 6.05 -6.26 9.70
C PHE A 151 5.18 -7.52 9.80
N LEU A 152 5.73 -8.70 9.50
CA LEU A 152 5.03 -9.98 9.63
C LEU A 152 4.67 -10.32 11.08
N ALA A 153 5.46 -9.86 12.06
CA ALA A 153 5.24 -10.11 13.48
C ALA A 153 4.10 -9.26 14.09
N CYS A 154 3.56 -8.28 13.37
CA CYS A 154 2.45 -7.46 13.84
C CYS A 154 1.16 -8.29 13.94
N VAL A 155 0.71 -8.63 15.16
CA VAL A 155 -0.49 -9.48 15.40
C VAL A 155 -1.75 -8.92 14.73
N GLY A 156 -1.94 -7.59 14.75
CA GLY A 156 -3.10 -6.95 14.11
C GLY A 156 -3.14 -7.11 12.58
N LEU A 157 -1.98 -7.33 11.95
CA LEU A 157 -1.88 -7.60 10.52
C LEU A 157 -2.42 -8.99 10.19
N ALA A 158 -2.22 -9.99 11.07
CA ALA A 158 -2.62 -11.37 10.79
C ALA A 158 -4.14 -11.51 10.59
N GLN A 159 -4.93 -10.73 11.31
CA GLN A 159 -6.38 -10.70 11.13
C GLN A 159 -6.78 -9.91 9.88
N ARG A 160 -6.32 -8.66 9.76
CA ARG A 160 -6.78 -7.73 8.70
C ARG A 160 -6.28 -8.09 7.30
N THR A 161 -5.17 -8.81 7.18
CA THR A 161 -4.60 -9.25 5.89
C THR A 161 -5.48 -10.26 5.16
N HIS A 162 -6.42 -10.89 5.86
CA HIS A 162 -7.29 -11.90 5.28
C HIS A 162 -8.73 -11.43 5.10
N GLU A 163 -9.05 -10.19 5.50
CA GLU A 163 -10.38 -9.60 5.39
C GLU A 163 -10.43 -8.62 4.20
N THR A 164 -11.58 -8.52 3.52
CA THR A 164 -11.79 -7.57 2.41
C THR A 164 -12.03 -6.14 2.92
N THR A 165 -11.06 -5.59 3.68
CA THR A 165 -11.18 -4.25 4.28
C THR A 165 -10.37 -3.18 3.53
N PRO A 166 -10.85 -1.92 3.46
CA PRO A 166 -10.11 -0.80 2.89
C PRO A 166 -8.74 -0.54 3.54
N MET A 167 -8.57 -0.92 4.82
CA MET A 167 -7.36 -0.67 5.60
C MET A 167 -6.10 -1.27 4.98
N MET A 168 -6.20 -2.40 4.28
CA MET A 168 -5.05 -2.99 3.61
C MET A 168 -4.55 -2.14 2.43
N ALA A 169 -5.45 -1.53 1.64
CA ALA A 169 -5.04 -0.57 0.62
C ALA A 169 -4.41 0.68 1.23
N GLN A 170 -4.90 1.15 2.38
CA GLN A 170 -4.31 2.29 3.08
C GLN A 170 -2.88 1.99 3.54
N LEU A 171 -2.66 0.80 4.11
CA LEU A 171 -1.34 0.33 4.51
C LEU A 171 -0.37 0.20 3.33
N MET A 172 -0.84 -0.34 2.21
CA MET A 172 -0.08 -0.40 0.96
C MET A 172 0.27 1.01 0.46
N GLY A 173 -0.71 1.92 0.41
CA GLY A 173 -0.51 3.30 -0.01
C GLY A 173 0.53 4.01 0.86
N LEU A 174 0.42 3.93 2.18
CA LEU A 174 1.39 4.49 3.13
C LEU A 174 2.79 3.90 2.95
N SER A 175 2.90 2.58 2.77
CA SER A 175 4.18 1.89 2.54
C SER A 175 4.84 2.36 1.24
N ILE A 176 4.07 2.52 0.17
CA ILE A 176 4.54 3.02 -1.12
C ILE A 176 4.93 4.50 -1.03
N VAL A 177 4.19 5.31 -0.28
CA VAL A 177 4.56 6.70 0.02
C VAL A 177 5.94 6.76 0.67
N MET A 178 6.17 5.96 1.70
CA MET A 178 7.46 5.88 2.41
C MET A 178 8.59 5.38 1.51
N TYR A 179 8.33 4.39 0.67
CA TYR A 179 9.29 3.94 -0.34
C TYR A 179 9.63 5.06 -1.34
N GLY A 180 8.61 5.77 -1.86
CA GLY A 180 8.77 6.86 -2.82
C GLY A 180 9.55 8.05 -2.27
N THR A 181 9.32 8.43 -1.00
CA THR A 181 10.05 9.54 -0.34
C THR A 181 11.53 9.20 -0.22
N ILE A 182 11.85 7.98 0.21
CA ILE A 182 13.24 7.50 0.33
C ILE A 182 13.88 7.38 -1.06
N ARG A 183 13.17 6.82 -2.05
CA ARG A 183 13.67 6.71 -3.43
C ARG A 183 13.93 8.08 -4.05
N GLY A 184 13.16 9.09 -3.66
CA GLY A 184 13.30 10.47 -4.11
C GLY A 184 14.65 11.10 -3.74
N LEU A 185 15.32 10.61 -2.70
CA LEU A 185 16.64 11.09 -2.28
C LEU A 185 17.74 10.79 -3.31
N ASP A 186 17.59 9.71 -4.10
CA ASP A 186 18.56 9.30 -5.10
C ASP A 186 18.05 9.52 -6.54
N LYS A 187 16.75 9.30 -6.78
CA LYS A 187 16.10 9.40 -8.10
C LYS A 187 14.78 10.17 -7.98
N PRO A 188 14.78 11.51 -8.09
CA PRO A 188 13.62 12.34 -7.72
C PRO A 188 12.38 12.08 -8.57
N TRP A 189 12.52 11.93 -9.89
CA TRP A 189 11.38 11.61 -10.77
C TRP A 189 10.72 10.28 -10.40
N GLN A 190 11.53 9.24 -10.16
CA GLN A 190 11.02 7.92 -9.78
C GLN A 190 10.41 7.96 -8.38
N GLY A 191 11.09 8.60 -7.42
CA GLY A 191 10.61 8.70 -6.05
C GLY A 191 9.31 9.48 -5.94
N GLY A 192 9.22 10.62 -6.64
CA GLY A 192 8.02 11.44 -6.62
C GLY A 192 6.86 10.73 -7.31
N ALA A 193 7.12 9.98 -8.38
CA ALA A 193 6.10 9.14 -9.00
C ALA A 193 5.54 8.06 -8.06
N TRP A 194 6.41 7.36 -7.32
CA TRP A 194 5.96 6.38 -6.32
C TRP A 194 5.26 7.05 -5.14
N THR A 195 5.72 8.20 -4.65
CA THR A 195 5.03 8.95 -3.59
C THR A 195 3.64 9.39 -4.06
N GLY A 196 3.53 9.95 -5.27
CA GLY A 196 2.26 10.33 -5.86
C GLY A 196 1.33 9.14 -5.99
N PHE A 197 1.82 8.01 -6.50
CA PHE A 197 1.03 6.77 -6.61
C PHE A 197 0.54 6.27 -5.24
N GLY A 198 1.39 6.29 -4.22
CA GLY A 198 0.98 5.95 -2.86
C GLY A 198 -0.11 6.90 -2.29
N LEU A 199 -0.02 8.19 -2.60
CA LEU A 199 -1.07 9.16 -2.24
C LEU A 199 -2.38 8.93 -3.01
N VAL A 200 -2.33 8.49 -4.27
CA VAL A 200 -3.52 8.07 -5.02
C VAL A 200 -4.18 6.87 -4.36
N LEU A 201 -3.39 5.86 -3.99
CA LEU A 201 -3.89 4.68 -3.30
C LEU A 201 -4.56 5.06 -1.98
N LEU A 202 -3.97 5.97 -1.19
CA LEU A 202 -4.58 6.51 0.03
C LEU A 202 -5.86 7.29 -0.28
N GLY A 203 -5.82 8.25 -1.20
CA GLY A 203 -6.96 9.11 -1.53
C GLY A 203 -8.17 8.36 -2.06
N LEU A 204 -7.95 7.22 -2.73
CA LEU A 204 -9.01 6.35 -3.23
C LEU A 204 -9.35 5.17 -2.31
N SER A 205 -8.68 5.01 -1.15
CA SER A 205 -8.99 3.95 -0.16
C SER A 205 -9.31 4.47 1.24
N SER A 206 -9.09 5.75 1.52
CA SER A 206 -9.40 6.40 2.80
C SER A 206 -10.24 7.65 2.60
N ASN A 207 -10.64 8.28 3.72
CA ASN A 207 -11.11 9.65 3.67
C ASN A 207 -10.00 10.60 3.20
N TRP A 208 -10.40 11.73 2.61
CA TRP A 208 -9.44 12.72 2.10
C TRP A 208 -8.69 13.42 3.24
N ALA A 209 -9.26 13.48 4.44
CA ALA A 209 -8.62 14.02 5.63
C ALA A 209 -7.34 13.24 5.99
N LEU A 210 -7.38 11.91 6.02
CA LEU A 210 -6.20 11.07 6.29
C LEU A 210 -5.13 11.24 5.21
N THR A 211 -5.55 11.31 3.94
CA THR A 211 -4.61 11.52 2.82
C THR A 211 -3.93 12.88 2.93
N ALA A 212 -4.68 13.93 3.26
CA ALA A 212 -4.13 15.26 3.51
C ALA A 212 -3.18 15.28 4.73
N LEU A 213 -3.55 14.61 5.82
CA LEU A 213 -2.69 14.48 7.01
C LEU A 213 -1.37 13.79 6.68
N ILE A 214 -1.39 12.71 5.90
CA ILE A 214 -0.18 12.02 5.45
C ILE A 214 0.66 12.92 4.54
N ALA A 215 0.05 13.63 3.60
CA ALA A 215 0.75 14.57 2.72
C ALA A 215 1.42 15.71 3.52
N ILE A 216 0.71 16.27 4.51
CA ILE A 216 1.24 17.30 5.43
C ILE A 216 2.38 16.72 6.26
N ALA A 217 2.23 15.50 6.81
CA ALA A 217 3.28 14.86 7.61
C ALA A 217 4.57 14.66 6.80
N ILE A 218 4.48 14.27 5.52
CA ILE A 218 5.64 14.19 4.63
C ILE A 218 6.26 15.57 4.40
N ALA A 219 5.45 16.57 4.08
CA ALA A 219 5.93 17.93 3.87
C ALA A 219 6.63 18.48 5.12
N SER A 220 6.06 18.26 6.30
CA SER A 220 6.66 18.59 7.59
C SER A 220 7.96 17.82 7.82
N ALA A 221 8.01 16.53 7.54
CA ALA A 221 9.23 15.73 7.68
C ALA A 221 10.35 16.27 6.77
N VAL A 222 10.05 16.58 5.51
CA VAL A 222 11.03 17.18 4.58
C VAL A 222 11.53 18.54 5.09
N PHE A 223 10.61 19.37 5.59
CA PHE A 223 10.92 20.68 6.16
C PHE A 223 11.82 20.58 7.40
N PHE A 224 11.44 19.78 8.40
CA PHE A 224 12.18 19.62 9.67
C PHE A 224 13.51 18.90 9.48
N CYS A 225 13.58 17.89 8.61
CA CYS A 225 14.83 17.20 8.30
C CYS A 225 15.77 18.02 7.40
N LYS A 226 15.36 19.25 6.99
CA LYS A 226 16.13 20.14 6.11
C LYS A 226 16.62 19.45 4.83
N VAL A 227 15.82 18.52 4.31
CA VAL A 227 16.13 17.83 3.07
C VAL A 227 15.96 18.82 1.93
N LYS A 228 16.94 18.89 1.02
CA LYS A 228 16.81 19.73 -0.18
C LYS A 228 15.67 19.20 -1.03
N LEU A 229 14.53 19.88 -0.96
CA LEU A 229 13.32 19.53 -1.69
C LEU A 229 13.59 19.68 -3.20
N GLN A 230 13.68 18.54 -3.89
CA GLN A 230 13.95 18.53 -5.32
C GLN A 230 12.64 18.81 -6.06
N VAL A 231 12.66 19.83 -6.94
CA VAL A 231 11.49 20.26 -7.71
C VAL A 231 10.92 19.11 -8.55
N GLN A 232 11.77 18.22 -9.06
CA GLN A 232 11.33 17.06 -9.84
C GLN A 232 10.52 16.07 -8.99
N TRP A 233 10.90 15.88 -7.72
CA TRP A 233 10.17 15.01 -6.80
C TRP A 233 8.80 15.60 -6.49
N THR A 234 8.71 16.88 -6.15
CA THR A 234 7.42 17.52 -5.86
C THR A 234 6.51 17.61 -7.07
N LEU A 235 7.04 17.97 -8.24
CA LEU A 235 6.24 18.05 -9.47
C LEU A 235 5.65 16.69 -9.83
N SER A 236 6.46 15.63 -9.81
CA SER A 236 5.96 14.28 -10.14
C SER A 236 4.99 13.74 -9.10
N SER A 237 5.24 13.96 -7.81
CA SER A 237 4.31 13.52 -6.76
C SER A 237 2.99 14.25 -6.81
N LEU A 238 3.00 15.57 -7.01
CA LEU A 238 1.78 16.39 -7.11
C LEU A 238 1.01 16.07 -8.38
N ALA A 239 1.69 15.97 -9.53
CA ALA A 239 1.03 15.66 -10.79
C ALA A 239 0.29 14.32 -10.71
N ILE A 240 0.95 13.27 -10.22
CA ILE A 240 0.33 11.94 -10.11
C ILE A 240 -0.76 11.92 -9.03
N ALA A 241 -0.55 12.56 -7.88
CA ALA A 241 -1.56 12.61 -6.83
C ALA A 241 -2.83 13.36 -7.27
N ILE A 242 -2.69 14.55 -7.86
CA ILE A 242 -3.82 15.37 -8.32
C ILE A 242 -4.58 14.65 -9.42
N VAL A 243 -3.88 14.14 -10.45
CA VAL A 243 -4.51 13.42 -11.54
C VAL A 243 -5.20 12.15 -11.02
N GLY A 244 -4.49 11.32 -10.26
CA GLY A 244 -5.01 10.02 -9.84
C GLY A 244 -6.16 10.10 -8.83
N ILE A 245 -6.08 11.00 -7.83
CA ILE A 245 -7.19 11.22 -6.89
C ILE A 245 -8.36 11.89 -7.63
N GLY A 246 -8.08 12.79 -8.57
CA GLY A 246 -9.06 13.51 -9.36
C GLY A 246 -9.85 12.63 -10.35
N ILE A 247 -9.37 11.44 -10.70
CA ILE A 247 -10.08 10.52 -11.61
C ILE A 247 -11.50 10.24 -11.11
N TRP A 248 -11.66 9.93 -9.82
CA TRP A 248 -12.96 9.55 -9.28
C TRP A 248 -14.03 10.66 -9.36
N PRO A 249 -13.80 11.88 -8.84
CA PRO A 249 -14.75 12.97 -9.00
C PRO A 249 -14.89 13.43 -10.46
N MET A 250 -13.86 13.29 -11.29
CA MET A 250 -13.96 13.57 -12.73
C MET A 250 -14.93 12.60 -13.41
N LEU A 251 -14.90 11.31 -13.05
CA LEU A 251 -15.85 10.33 -13.57
C LEU A 251 -17.29 10.69 -13.17
N TRP A 252 -17.53 11.22 -11.98
CA TRP A 252 -18.87 11.69 -11.59
C TRP A 252 -19.41 12.80 -12.50
N GLN A 253 -18.53 13.72 -12.91
CA GLN A 253 -18.90 14.80 -13.83
C GLN A 253 -19.15 14.29 -15.25
N LEU A 254 -18.27 13.40 -15.75
CA LEU A 254 -18.39 12.82 -17.09
C LEU A 254 -19.69 12.03 -17.27
N PHE A 255 -20.15 11.36 -16.22
CA PHE A 255 -21.36 10.56 -16.24
C PHE A 255 -22.59 11.25 -15.63
N ALA A 256 -22.50 12.57 -15.41
CA ALA A 256 -23.60 13.42 -14.95
C ALA A 256 -24.31 12.88 -13.69
N VAL A 257 -23.54 12.37 -12.73
CA VAL A 257 -24.05 11.90 -11.43
C VAL A 257 -24.74 13.07 -10.71
N SER A 258 -25.99 12.87 -10.28
CA SER A 258 -26.78 13.90 -9.59
C SER A 258 -26.10 14.42 -8.31
N PRO A 259 -26.19 15.73 -8.00
CA PRO A 259 -25.57 16.31 -6.80
C PRO A 259 -25.97 15.62 -5.49
N SER A 260 -27.22 15.18 -5.37
CA SER A 260 -27.71 14.43 -4.20
C SER A 260 -26.96 13.11 -3.99
N THR A 261 -26.57 12.43 -5.07
CA THR A 261 -25.83 11.16 -5.03
C THR A 261 -24.35 11.39 -4.73
N GLN A 262 -23.81 12.54 -5.14
CA GLN A 262 -22.44 12.95 -4.79
C GLN A 262 -22.32 13.24 -3.29
N GLU A 263 -23.31 13.90 -2.69
CA GLU A 263 -23.36 14.14 -1.24
C GLU A 263 -23.48 12.84 -0.44
N LEU A 264 -24.20 11.84 -0.97
CA LEU A 264 -24.29 10.50 -0.35
C LEU A 264 -23.01 9.66 -0.50
N ALA A 265 -22.06 10.13 -1.30
CA ALA A 265 -20.82 9.40 -1.60
C ALA A 265 -19.58 9.89 -0.83
N LEU A 266 -19.62 11.11 -0.28
CA LEU A 266 -18.55 11.74 0.50
C LEU A 266 -18.78 11.58 2.01
#